data_AF-A0A7S3SSA9-F1
#
_entry.id   AF-A0A7S3SSA9-F1
#
_cell.length_a   1.000
_cell.length_b   1.000
_cell.length_c   1.000
_cell.angle_alpha   90.00
_cell.angle_beta   90.00
_cell.angle_gamma   90.00
#
_symmetry.space_group_name_H-M   'P 1'
#
loop_
_entity.id
_entity.type
_entity.pdbx_description
1 polymer ?
#
loop_
_entity_poly.entity_id
_entity_poly.type
_entity_poly.pdbx_seq_one_letter_code
_entity_poly.pdbx_strand_id
1 'polypeptide(L)'
;VDSAVSTYSDEATVVEKICEAATWDKPDKARQLLASCYWRTEALTKPLCEAAERGHQDVCEVLLRSRADPLGQGPRGVTALHRALGGGHERLASSLLESCLQAGRRDALEVCDELGRTCLDVAREQDLGPAARRVEAAFGEMCAARVEKGAAQ
;
A
#
# COMPACT_ATOMS: atom_id res chain seq x y z
N VAL A 1 12.13 -19.21 28.57
CA VAL A 1 13.16 -19.10 27.52
C VAL A 1 12.52 -19.59 26.23
N ASP A 2 11.88 -18.67 25.53
CA ASP A 2 11.12 -18.95 24.32
C ASP A 2 12.00 -19.65 23.30
N SER A 3 11.49 -20.76 22.78
CA SER A 3 12.11 -21.54 21.72
C SER A 3 12.16 -20.68 20.46
N ALA A 4 13.28 -19.98 20.27
CA ALA A 4 13.65 -19.27 19.06
C ALA A 4 13.83 -20.29 17.92
N VAL A 5 12.70 -20.67 17.33
CA VAL A 5 12.61 -21.49 16.13
C VAL A 5 13.32 -20.76 14.98
N SER A 6 14.22 -21.50 14.33
CA SER A 6 15.08 -21.13 13.20
C SER A 6 14.33 -20.84 11.88
N THR A 7 13.05 -20.44 11.91
CA THR A 7 12.24 -20.12 10.70
C THR A 7 12.44 -18.70 10.18
N TYR A 8 13.20 -17.86 10.88
CA TYR A 8 13.40 -16.46 10.50
C TYR A 8 14.29 -16.25 9.25
N SER A 9 15.11 -17.22 8.85
CA SER A 9 15.93 -17.07 7.62
C SER A 9 15.11 -17.21 6.34
N ASP A 10 14.10 -18.10 6.31
CA ASP A 10 13.34 -18.35 5.09
C ASP A 10 12.28 -17.27 4.84
N GLU A 11 11.59 -16.77 5.87
CA GLU A 11 10.62 -15.67 5.70
C GLU A 11 11.31 -14.36 5.31
N ALA A 12 12.44 -14.00 5.94
CA ALA A 12 13.14 -12.75 5.65
C ALA A 12 13.72 -12.72 4.22
N THR A 13 14.28 -13.83 3.75
CA THR A 13 14.82 -13.94 2.39
C THR A 13 13.73 -13.93 1.33
N VAL A 14 12.53 -14.46 1.62
CA VAL A 14 11.37 -14.37 0.71
C VAL A 14 10.88 -12.94 0.61
N VAL A 15 10.74 -12.22 1.73
CA VAL A 15 10.35 -10.80 1.72
C VAL A 15 11.36 -9.96 0.94
N GLU A 16 12.65 -10.20 1.12
CA GLU A 16 13.71 -9.51 0.37
C GLU A 16 13.60 -9.75 -1.14
N LYS A 17 13.35 -11.01 -1.57
CA LYS A 17 13.13 -11.34 -2.99
C LYS A 17 11.88 -10.69 -3.57
N ILE A 18 10.81 -10.58 -2.78
CA ILE A 18 9.58 -9.88 -3.18
C ILE A 18 9.84 -8.37 -3.26
N CYS A 19 10.59 -7.78 -2.32
CA CYS A 19 11.01 -6.38 -2.37
C CYS A 19 11.90 -6.10 -3.58
N GLU A 20 12.80 -7.01 -3.93
CA GLU A 20 13.61 -6.90 -5.16
C GLU A 20 12.70 -6.95 -6.39
N ALA A 21 11.76 -7.90 -6.47
CA ALA A 21 10.80 -7.96 -7.57
C ALA A 21 9.94 -6.69 -7.67
N ALA A 22 9.56 -6.13 -6.52
CA ALA A 22 8.87 -4.85 -6.43
C ALA A 22 9.75 -3.70 -6.90
N THR A 23 11.04 -3.68 -6.55
CA THR A 23 11.98 -2.63 -6.95
C THR A 23 12.14 -2.53 -8.46
N TRP A 24 12.20 -3.69 -9.14
CA TRP A 24 12.47 -3.78 -10.58
C TRP A 24 11.22 -3.93 -11.46
N ASP A 25 10.02 -3.65 -10.92
CA ASP A 25 8.74 -3.79 -11.63
C ASP A 25 8.56 -5.15 -12.32
N LYS A 26 8.78 -6.24 -11.56
CA LYS A 26 8.64 -7.61 -12.07
C LYS A 26 7.37 -8.26 -11.52
N PRO A 27 6.18 -7.95 -12.07
CA PRO A 27 4.92 -8.48 -11.57
C PRO A 27 4.84 -10.01 -11.71
N ASP A 28 5.40 -10.59 -12.77
CA ASP A 28 5.39 -12.05 -12.97
C ASP A 28 6.23 -12.78 -11.92
N LYS A 29 7.40 -12.24 -11.60
CA LYS A 29 8.27 -12.78 -10.54
C LYS A 29 7.60 -12.62 -9.17
N ALA A 30 6.96 -11.47 -8.93
CA ALA A 30 6.16 -11.27 -7.73
C ALA A 30 5.02 -12.29 -7.62
N ARG A 31 4.25 -12.52 -8.70
CA ARG A 31 3.17 -13.53 -8.74
C ARG A 31 3.69 -14.94 -8.48
N GLN A 32 4.83 -15.31 -9.06
CA GLN A 32 5.43 -16.63 -8.86
C GLN A 32 5.88 -16.81 -7.41
N LEU A 33 6.55 -15.83 -6.82
CA LEU A 33 6.95 -15.85 -5.41
C LEU A 33 5.71 -15.89 -4.49
N LEU A 34 4.68 -15.13 -4.86
CA LEU A 34 3.34 -15.11 -4.27
C LEU A 34 2.47 -16.31 -4.69
N ALA A 35 3.06 -17.37 -5.23
CA ALA A 35 2.35 -18.63 -5.47
C ALA A 35 3.14 -19.80 -4.89
N SER A 36 4.47 -19.69 -4.85
CA SER A 36 5.35 -20.74 -4.35
C SER A 36 5.56 -20.74 -2.83
N CYS A 37 5.41 -19.59 -2.16
CA CYS A 37 5.77 -19.45 -0.75
C CYS A 37 4.54 -19.36 0.17
N TYR A 38 4.70 -19.58 1.47
CA TYR A 38 3.69 -19.23 2.46
C TYR A 38 4.15 -17.92 3.10
N TRP A 39 3.46 -16.81 2.84
CA TRP A 39 3.79 -15.50 3.42
C TRP A 39 2.70 -15.04 4.37
N ARG A 40 3.08 -14.26 5.38
CA ARG A 40 2.13 -13.53 6.23
C ARG A 40 1.74 -12.21 5.57
N THR A 41 0.48 -11.83 5.72
CA THR A 41 -0.08 -10.59 5.16
C THR A 41 0.65 -9.34 5.68
N GLU A 42 1.12 -9.38 6.93
CA GLU A 42 1.93 -8.31 7.55
C GLU A 42 3.28 -8.10 6.85
N ALA A 43 3.84 -9.16 6.26
CA ALA A 43 5.13 -9.11 5.58
C ALA A 43 5.03 -8.48 4.17
N LEU A 44 3.83 -8.40 3.59
CA LEU A 44 3.57 -7.75 2.30
C LEU A 44 3.53 -6.23 2.37
N THR A 45 3.42 -5.67 3.57
CA THR A 45 3.42 -4.22 3.79
C THR A 45 4.68 -3.56 3.26
N LYS A 46 5.85 -4.15 3.54
CA LYS A 46 7.15 -3.63 3.12
C LYS A 46 7.30 -3.57 1.59
N PRO A 47 7.10 -4.66 0.83
CA PRO A 47 7.17 -4.60 -0.63
C PRO A 47 6.05 -3.73 -1.24
N LEU A 48 4.88 -3.62 -0.59
CA LEU A 48 3.82 -2.72 -1.06
C LEU A 48 4.24 -1.25 -0.95
N CYS A 49 4.82 -0.84 0.18
CA CYS A 49 5.35 0.52 0.36
C CYS A 49 6.48 0.83 -0.63
N GLU A 50 7.37 -0.14 -0.87
CA GLU A 50 8.51 -0.01 -1.79
C GLU A 50 8.07 0.08 -3.27
N ALA A 51 7.06 -0.71 -3.67
CA ALA A 51 6.43 -0.61 -4.98
C ALA A 51 5.69 0.73 -5.15
N ALA A 52 4.98 1.18 -4.11
CA ALA A 52 4.24 2.43 -4.12
C ALA A 52 5.15 3.66 -4.21
N GLU A 53 6.32 3.64 -3.56
CA GLU A 53 7.33 4.70 -3.67
C GLU A 53 7.83 4.86 -5.11
N ARG A 54 8.02 3.74 -5.82
CA ARG A 54 8.48 3.75 -7.21
C ARG A 54 7.36 3.93 -8.24
N GLY A 55 6.10 3.82 -7.84
CA GLY A 55 4.95 3.96 -8.73
C GLY A 55 4.59 2.70 -9.51
N HIS A 56 5.04 1.53 -9.06
CA HIS A 56 4.87 0.26 -9.76
C HIS A 56 3.45 -0.31 -9.55
N GLN A 57 2.50 0.22 -10.32
CA GLN A 57 1.08 -0.10 -10.20
C GLN A 57 0.79 -1.60 -10.35
N ASP A 58 1.40 -2.25 -11.33
CA ASP A 58 1.15 -3.67 -11.60
C ASP A 58 1.57 -4.56 -10.43
N VAL A 59 2.72 -4.25 -9.80
CA VAL A 59 3.17 -4.97 -8.61
C VAL A 59 2.27 -4.70 -7.41
N CYS A 60 1.86 -3.44 -7.20
CA CYS A 60 0.92 -3.09 -6.14
C CYS A 60 -0.40 -3.85 -6.29
N GLU A 61 -0.96 -3.94 -7.50
CA GLU A 61 -2.17 -4.72 -7.75
C GLU A 61 -1.99 -6.21 -7.43
N VAL A 62 -0.85 -6.80 -7.80
CA VAL A 62 -0.52 -8.19 -7.47
C VAL A 62 -0.49 -8.41 -5.95
N LEU A 63 0.12 -7.49 -5.21
CA LEU A 63 0.22 -7.56 -3.76
C LEU A 63 -1.16 -7.40 -3.09
N LEU A 64 -1.97 -6.45 -3.56
CA LEU A 64 -3.33 -6.22 -3.05
C LEU A 64 -4.24 -7.44 -3.31
N ARG A 65 -4.16 -8.05 -4.51
CA ARG A 65 -4.88 -9.30 -4.81
C ARG A 65 -4.46 -10.45 -3.90
N SER A 66 -3.24 -10.41 -3.37
CA SER A 66 -2.70 -11.39 -2.43
C SER A 66 -3.07 -11.10 -0.96
N ARG A 67 -4.10 -10.26 -0.74
CA ARG A 67 -4.57 -9.79 0.58
C ARG A 67 -3.52 -9.03 1.39
N ALA A 68 -2.61 -8.32 0.72
CA ALA A 68 -1.77 -7.33 1.41
C ALA A 68 -2.67 -6.28 2.06
N ASP A 69 -2.33 -5.85 3.28
CA ASP A 69 -3.03 -4.76 3.94
C ASP A 69 -2.65 -3.42 3.26
N PRO A 70 -3.60 -2.73 2.59
CA PRO A 70 -3.31 -1.46 1.93
C PRO A 70 -2.96 -0.34 2.92
N LEU A 71 -3.39 -0.47 4.19
CA LEU A 71 -3.05 0.44 5.28
C LEU A 71 -1.98 -0.14 6.22
N GLY A 72 -1.31 -1.22 5.79
CA GLY A 72 -0.16 -1.74 6.49
C GLY A 72 0.84 -0.62 6.75
N GLN A 73 1.17 -0.41 8.01
CA GLN A 73 2.19 0.55 8.40
C GLN A 73 3.55 -0.12 8.24
N GLY A 74 4.35 0.41 7.32
CA GLY A 74 5.74 0.04 7.15
C GLY A 74 6.62 0.55 8.30
N PRO A 75 7.95 0.40 8.19
CA PRO A 75 8.87 0.99 9.14
C PRO A 75 8.64 2.50 9.20
N ARG A 76 8.56 3.04 10.42
CA ARG A 76 8.20 4.44 10.73
C ARG A 76 6.72 4.81 10.68
N GLY A 77 5.81 3.83 10.75
CA GLY A 77 4.37 4.08 10.66
C GLY A 77 3.88 4.46 9.26
N VAL A 78 4.75 4.40 8.25
CA VAL A 78 4.48 4.92 6.91
C VAL A 78 3.67 3.91 6.11
N THR A 79 2.48 4.31 5.64
CA THR A 79 1.64 3.47 4.76
C THR A 79 2.06 3.58 3.29
N ALA A 80 1.61 2.64 2.46
CA ALA A 80 1.82 2.68 1.02
C ALA A 80 1.30 3.98 0.38
N LEU A 81 0.21 4.54 0.92
CA LEU A 81 -0.37 5.80 0.43
C LEU A 81 0.54 7.01 0.66
N HIS A 82 1.25 7.08 1.79
CA HIS A 82 2.25 8.14 2.05
C HIS A 82 3.36 8.09 0.99
N ARG A 83 3.84 6.90 0.64
CA ARG A 83 4.89 6.70 -0.38
C ARG A 83 4.40 7.02 -1.79
N ALA A 84 3.18 6.60 -2.12
CA ALA A 84 2.56 6.88 -3.41
C ALA A 84 2.42 8.39 -3.64
N LEU A 85 1.87 9.11 -2.67
CA LEU A 85 1.72 10.57 -2.74
C LEU A 85 3.04 11.31 -2.65
N GLY A 86 4.00 10.84 -1.85
CA GLY A 86 5.35 11.40 -1.82
C GLY A 86 6.10 11.23 -3.15
N GLY A 87 5.81 10.17 -3.91
CA GLY A 87 6.35 9.95 -5.24
C GLY A 87 5.55 10.59 -6.38
N GLY A 88 4.40 11.21 -6.11
CA GLY A 88 3.52 11.81 -7.13
C GLY A 88 2.70 10.80 -7.93
N HIS A 89 2.55 9.58 -7.44
CA HIS A 89 1.86 8.49 -8.13
C HIS A 89 0.35 8.53 -7.88
N GLU A 90 -0.31 9.56 -8.42
CA GLU A 90 -1.75 9.81 -8.23
C GLU A 90 -2.64 8.61 -8.57
N ARG A 91 -2.37 7.95 -9.71
CA ARG A 91 -3.15 6.77 -10.15
C ARG A 91 -3.05 5.62 -9.14
N LEU A 92 -1.85 5.38 -8.63
CA LEU A 92 -1.59 4.35 -7.64
C LEU A 92 -2.25 4.69 -6.30
N ALA A 93 -2.21 5.97 -5.90
CA ALA A 93 -2.91 6.45 -4.71
C ALA A 93 -4.43 6.23 -4.81
N SER A 94 -5.04 6.51 -5.97
CA SER A 94 -6.46 6.23 -6.21
C SER A 94 -6.80 4.75 -6.11
N SER A 95 -5.99 3.86 -6.70
CA SER A 95 -6.21 2.40 -6.61
C SER A 95 -6.03 1.86 -5.19
N LEU A 96 -5.07 2.38 -4.42
CA LEU A 96 -4.91 2.04 -3.00
C LEU A 96 -6.11 2.49 -2.18
N LEU A 97 -6.58 3.72 -2.37
CA LEU A 97 -7.78 4.24 -1.69
C LEU A 97 -9.03 3.45 -2.05
N GLU A 98 -9.19 3.05 -3.30
CA GLU A 98 -10.29 2.17 -3.72
C GLU A 98 -10.27 0.85 -2.93
N SER A 99 -9.08 0.26 -2.81
CA SER A 99 -8.87 -0.99 -2.06
C SER A 99 -9.14 -0.81 -0.57
N CYS A 100 -8.73 0.31 0.03
CA CYS A 100 -9.06 0.67 1.42
C CYS A 100 -10.58 0.79 1.61
N LEU A 101 -11.26 1.51 0.72
CA LEU A 101 -12.71 1.68 0.76
C LEU A 101 -13.42 0.33 0.59
N GLN A 102 -12.94 -0.54 -0.30
CA GLN A 102 -13.42 -1.92 -0.44
C GLN A 102 -13.31 -2.71 0.87
N ALA A 103 -12.20 -2.55 1.59
CA ALA A 103 -12.02 -3.11 2.93
C ALA A 103 -12.83 -2.39 4.04
N GLY A 104 -13.57 -1.34 3.72
CA GLY A 104 -14.37 -0.55 4.68
C GLY A 104 -13.55 0.47 5.48
N ARG A 105 -12.30 0.72 5.09
CA ARG A 105 -11.37 1.63 5.76
C ARG A 105 -11.46 3.03 5.17
N ARG A 106 -12.22 3.91 5.85
CA ARG A 106 -12.38 5.33 5.46
C ARG A 106 -11.36 6.26 6.13
N ASP A 107 -10.68 5.75 7.14
CA ASP A 107 -9.60 6.38 7.90
C ASP A 107 -8.28 6.48 7.11
N ALA A 108 -8.25 6.02 5.85
CA ALA A 108 -7.04 5.91 5.03
C ALA A 108 -6.26 7.24 4.87
N LEU A 109 -6.97 8.38 4.84
CA LEU A 109 -6.34 9.71 4.74
C LEU A 109 -5.91 10.28 6.10
N GLU A 110 -6.49 9.78 7.19
CA GLU A 110 -6.25 10.24 8.56
C GLU A 110 -5.07 9.51 9.22
N VAL A 111 -4.62 8.39 8.65
CA VAL A 111 -3.46 7.66 9.16
C VAL A 111 -2.23 8.56 9.13
N CYS A 112 -1.60 8.71 10.29
CA CYS A 112 -0.34 9.43 10.45
C CYS A 112 0.86 8.48 10.54
N ASP A 113 2.01 8.97 10.08
CA ASP A 113 3.31 8.33 10.32
C ASP A 113 3.80 8.58 11.77
N GLU A 114 4.96 8.02 12.13
CA GLU A 114 5.58 8.26 13.45
C GLU A 114 5.95 9.73 13.69
N LEU A 115 6.02 10.56 12.65
CA LEU A 115 6.27 12.00 12.74
C LEU A 115 4.97 12.80 12.89
N GLY A 116 3.81 12.14 12.92
CA GLY A 116 2.51 12.77 13.04
C GLY A 116 2.01 13.41 11.74
N ARG A 117 2.63 13.08 10.60
CA ARG A 117 2.26 13.62 9.28
C ARG A 117 1.26 12.72 8.61
N THR A 118 0.26 13.33 7.98
CA THR A 118 -0.69 12.61 7.14
C THR A 118 -0.13 12.42 5.73
N CYS A 119 -0.78 11.55 4.95
CA CYS A 119 -0.42 11.34 3.56
C CYS A 119 -0.53 12.62 2.69
N LEU A 120 -1.45 13.53 3.05
CA LEU A 120 -1.59 14.84 2.42
C LEU A 120 -0.45 15.79 2.82
N ASP A 121 0.04 15.73 4.06
CA ASP A 121 1.18 16.55 4.49
C ASP A 121 2.44 16.16 3.74
N VAL A 122 2.69 14.85 3.57
CA VAL A 122 3.83 14.35 2.78
C VAL A 122 3.74 14.80 1.32
N ALA A 123 2.53 14.80 0.73
CA ALA A 123 2.34 15.32 -0.63
C ALA A 123 2.67 16.82 -0.72
N ARG A 124 2.32 17.60 0.30
CA ARG A 124 2.60 19.05 0.34
C ARG A 124 4.08 19.34 0.52
N GLU A 125 4.80 18.53 1.29
CA GLU A 125 6.26 18.63 1.44
C GLU A 125 7.01 18.41 0.12
N GLN A 126 6.46 17.60 -0.78
CA GLN A 126 7.06 17.26 -2.08
C GLN A 126 6.60 18.19 -3.22
N ASP A 127 5.99 19.34 -2.90
CA ASP A 127 5.37 20.27 -3.85
C ASP A 127 4.25 19.65 -4.72
N LEU A 128 3.71 18.50 -4.31
CA LEU A 128 2.63 17.77 -4.96
C LEU A 128 1.25 18.19 -4.43
N GLY A 129 1.10 19.47 -4.07
CA GLY A 129 -0.17 20.04 -3.58
C GLY A 129 -1.37 19.85 -4.53
N PRO A 130 -1.23 20.03 -5.86
CA PRO A 130 -2.30 19.74 -6.80
C PRO A 130 -2.69 18.25 -6.83
N ALA A 131 -1.69 17.37 -6.73
CA ALA A 131 -1.90 15.92 -6.69
C ALA A 131 -2.70 15.52 -5.44
N ALA A 132 -2.32 16.07 -4.29
CA ALA A 132 -3.02 15.86 -3.02
C ALA A 132 -4.49 16.26 -3.12
N ARG A 133 -4.78 17.44 -3.68
CA ARG A 133 -6.16 17.91 -3.89
C ARG A 133 -6.95 17.03 -4.85
N ARG A 134 -6.34 16.53 -5.91
CA ARG A 134 -6.99 15.59 -6.85
C ARG A 134 -7.36 14.29 -6.17
N VAL A 135 -6.45 13.74 -5.37
CA VAL A 135 -6.68 12.49 -4.63
C VAL A 135 -7.74 12.67 -3.54
N GLU A 136 -7.73 13.80 -2.83
CA GLU A 136 -8.78 14.15 -1.85
C GLU A 136 -10.16 14.31 -2.51
N ALA A 137 -10.23 15.01 -3.64
CA ALA A 137 -11.47 15.17 -4.40
C ALA A 137 -11.99 13.81 -4.90
N ALA A 138 -11.11 12.99 -5.49
CA ALA A 138 -11.45 11.65 -5.93
C ALA A 138 -11.93 10.78 -4.77
N PHE A 139 -11.30 10.88 -3.59
CA PHE A 139 -11.73 10.14 -2.41
C PHE A 139 -13.13 10.54 -1.93
N GLY A 140 -13.45 11.85 -1.95
CA GLY A 140 -14.79 12.34 -1.64
C GLY A 140 -15.85 11.80 -2.61
N GLU A 141 -15.56 11.83 -3.91
CA GLU A 141 -16.44 11.26 -4.95
C GLU A 141 -16.64 9.75 -4.77
N MET A 142 -15.58 8.99 -4.48
CA MET A 142 -15.65 7.54 -4.26
C MET A 142 -16.45 7.18 -3.00
N CYS A 143 -16.33 7.98 -1.94
CA CYS A 143 -17.15 7.82 -0.74
C CYS A 143 -18.63 8.10 -1.03
N ALA A 144 -18.94 9.16 -1.78
CA ALA A 144 -20.30 9.51 -2.19
C ALA A 144 -20.92 8.44 -3.10
N ALA A 145 -20.18 7.96 -4.11
CA ALA A 145 -20.63 6.95 -5.06
C ALA A 145 -20.97 5.59 -4.40
N ARG A 146 -20.32 5.26 -3.28
CA ARG A 146 -20.65 4.04 -2.51
C ARG A 146 -21.93 4.18 -1.68
N VAL A 147 -22.30 5.39 -1.25
CA VAL A 147 -23.57 5.62 -0.54
C VAL A 147 -24.75 5.30 -1.47
N GLU A 148 -24.64 5.66 -2.76
CA GLU A 148 -25.68 5.36 -3.74
C GLU A 148 -25.77 3.87 -4.10
N LYS A 149 -24.64 3.16 -4.20
CA LYS A 149 -24.64 1.71 -4.47
C LYS A 149 -25.07 0.86 -3.28
N GLY A 150 -24.95 1.37 -2.05
CA GLY A 150 -25.42 0.69 -0.84
C GLY A 150 -26.94 0.69 -0.67
N ALA A 151 -27.68 1.52 -1.42
CA ALA A 151 -29.14 1.57 -1.38
C ALA A 151 -29.82 0.60 -2.37
N ALA A 152 -29.04 -0.13 -3.19
CA ALA A 152 -29.54 -1.01 -4.26
C ALA A 152 -29.31 -2.51 -3.99
N GLN A 153 -29.02 -2.92 -2.75
CA GLN A 153 -28.92 -4.33 -2.34
C GLN A 153 -29.91 -4.68 -1.24
#